data_AF-A0A956RQ53-F1
#
_entry.id   AF-A0A956RQ53-F1
#
_cell.length_a   1.000
_cell.length_b   1.000
_cell.length_c   1.000
_cell.angle_alpha   90.00
_cell.angle_beta   90.00
_cell.angle_gamma   90.00
#
_symmetry.space_group_name_H-M   'P 1'
#
loop_
_entity.id
_entity.type
_entity.pdbx_description
1 polymer ?
#
loop_
_entity_poly.entity_id
_entity_poly.type
_entity_poly.pdbx_seq_one_letter_code
_entity_poly.pdbx_strand_id
1 'polypeptide(L)'
;MRQSTSTRLLTRLAWMLALAVSGTTAAFAQEAAPEELKVFDADLGPAFIDVHSYPPEYQAIYPTFAQRCSKCHTLARPINSSMTGDEWWSYVTRMSGKPGSGISPSTAEEIFRFLSYDSQVRARSTNAVDPTLAPFLAVSKELSGVARIAAGTKNVPTEPPLRLRLEGDRRLNLKDLFRDDGGQKLSRWTARAPN
;
A
#
# COMPACT_ATOMS: atom_id res chain seq x y z
N MET A 1 -69.11 -42.28 -29.48
CA MET A 1 -68.42 -42.47 -28.18
C MET A 1 -67.95 -41.11 -27.66
N ARG A 2 -68.63 -40.56 -26.63
CA ARG A 2 -68.31 -39.25 -26.03
C ARG A 2 -67.29 -39.45 -24.91
N GLN A 3 -66.11 -38.86 -25.06
CA GLN A 3 -65.12 -38.82 -23.98
C GLN A 3 -65.55 -37.78 -22.93
N SER A 4 -65.62 -38.21 -21.67
CA SER A 4 -66.01 -37.37 -20.52
C SER A 4 -64.99 -36.28 -20.27
N THR A 5 -65.46 -35.05 -20.10
CA THR A 5 -64.66 -33.84 -19.84
C THR A 5 -63.87 -33.93 -18.51
N SER A 6 -64.30 -34.79 -17.58
CA SER A 6 -63.66 -34.97 -16.27
C SER A 6 -62.28 -35.64 -16.34
N THR A 7 -62.00 -36.43 -17.39
CA THR A 7 -60.72 -37.15 -17.52
C THR A 7 -59.58 -36.25 -18.00
N ARG A 8 -59.90 -35.11 -18.63
CA ARG A 8 -58.91 -34.13 -19.14
C ARG A 8 -58.46 -33.10 -18.11
N LEU A 9 -59.22 -32.90 -17.03
CA LEU A 9 -58.86 -32.02 -15.92
C LEU A 9 -57.93 -32.70 -14.92
N LEU A 10 -58.14 -33.98 -14.64
CA LEU A 10 -57.31 -34.74 -13.69
C LEU A 10 -55.89 -35.02 -14.22
N THR A 11 -55.72 -35.11 -15.54
CA THR A 11 -54.40 -35.29 -16.16
C THR A 11 -53.56 -34.01 -16.22
N ARG A 12 -54.18 -32.83 -16.17
CA ARG A 12 -53.45 -31.53 -16.14
C ARG A 12 -52.99 -31.14 -14.73
N LEU A 13 -53.73 -31.51 -13.70
CA LEU A 13 -53.35 -31.25 -12.30
C LEU A 13 -52.16 -32.11 -11.84
N ALA A 14 -52.02 -33.33 -12.37
CA ALA A 14 -50.88 -34.20 -12.07
C ALA A 14 -49.53 -33.63 -12.60
N TRP A 15 -49.55 -32.85 -13.69
CA TRP A 15 -48.33 -32.23 -14.23
C TRP A 15 -47.94 -30.91 -13.55
N MET A 16 -48.86 -30.23 -12.85
CA MET A 16 -48.54 -28.99 -12.12
C MET A 16 -48.02 -29.22 -10.70
N LEU A 17 -48.11 -30.43 -10.15
CA LEU A 17 -47.54 -30.78 -8.83
C LEU A 17 -46.13 -31.38 -8.91
N ALA A 18 -45.62 -31.73 -10.09
CA ALA A 18 -44.29 -32.33 -10.28
C ALA A 18 -43.15 -31.30 -10.49
N LEU A 19 -43.46 -29.99 -10.51
CA LEU A 19 -42.49 -28.91 -10.78
C LEU A 19 -42.10 -28.10 -9.53
N ALA A 20 -42.34 -28.62 -8.33
CA ALA A 20 -42.10 -27.90 -7.07
C ALA A 20 -40.94 -28.45 -6.20
N VAL A 21 -40.20 -29.48 -6.65
CA VAL A 21 -39.14 -30.12 -5.83
C VAL A 21 -37.88 -30.44 -6.64
N SER A 22 -37.30 -29.44 -7.30
CA SER A 22 -35.96 -29.58 -7.89
C SER A 22 -35.28 -28.23 -7.99
N GLY A 23 -35.03 -27.60 -6.84
CA GLY A 23 -34.40 -26.28 -6.79
C GLY A 23 -33.66 -25.96 -5.49
N THR A 24 -33.26 -26.96 -4.69
CA THR A 24 -32.52 -26.71 -3.45
C THR A 24 -31.41 -27.74 -3.28
N THR A 25 -30.20 -27.41 -3.72
CA THR A 25 -28.92 -27.62 -3.02
C THR A 25 -27.78 -27.27 -3.96
N ALA A 26 -27.47 -25.98 -4.05
CA ALA A 26 -26.13 -25.56 -4.44
C ALA A 26 -25.87 -24.18 -3.84
N ALA A 27 -25.95 -24.09 -2.51
CA ALA A 27 -25.19 -23.08 -1.80
C ALA A 27 -23.72 -23.52 -1.95
N PHE A 28 -23.14 -23.24 -3.11
CA PHE A 28 -21.70 -23.34 -3.30
C PHE A 28 -21.09 -22.41 -2.26
N ALA A 29 -20.45 -23.00 -1.26
CA ALA A 29 -19.37 -22.33 -0.57
C ALA A 29 -18.41 -21.92 -1.69
N GLN A 30 -18.43 -20.63 -2.02
CA GLN A 30 -17.41 -20.03 -2.85
C GLN A 30 -16.12 -20.14 -2.03
N GLU A 31 -15.41 -21.25 -2.20
CA GLU A 31 -14.04 -21.40 -1.74
C GLU A 31 -13.30 -20.23 -2.38
N ALA A 32 -12.97 -19.21 -1.58
CA ALA A 32 -12.26 -18.05 -2.06
C ALA A 32 -10.95 -18.56 -2.66
N ALA A 33 -10.78 -18.41 -3.98
CA ALA A 33 -9.53 -18.75 -4.64
C ALA A 33 -8.38 -18.06 -3.88
N PRO A 34 -7.24 -18.76 -3.68
CA PRO A 34 -6.12 -18.17 -2.96
C PRO A 34 -5.74 -16.85 -3.62
N GLU A 35 -5.91 -15.77 -2.86
CA GLU A 35 -5.53 -14.42 -3.28
C GLU A 35 -4.04 -14.45 -3.60
N GLU A 36 -3.69 -14.25 -4.88
CA GLU A 36 -2.31 -14.10 -5.31
C GLU A 36 -1.67 -13.00 -4.45
N LEU A 37 -0.69 -13.38 -3.62
CA LEU A 37 -0.09 -12.48 -2.65
C LEU A 37 0.70 -11.41 -3.41
N LYS A 38 0.06 -10.28 -3.65
CA LYS A 38 0.70 -9.12 -4.27
C LYS A 38 1.82 -8.62 -3.35
N VAL A 39 3.06 -8.86 -3.76
CA VAL A 39 4.26 -8.34 -3.08
C VAL A 39 4.43 -6.87 -3.45
N PHE A 40 4.53 -6.00 -2.45
CA PHE A 40 4.83 -4.58 -2.64
C PHE A 40 6.30 -4.32 -2.32
N ASP A 41 6.92 -3.33 -2.98
CA ASP A 41 8.33 -2.97 -2.70
C ASP A 41 8.55 -2.63 -1.21
N ALA A 42 7.54 -2.04 -0.56
CA ALA A 42 7.56 -1.72 0.87
C ALA A 42 7.67 -2.98 1.77
N ASP A 43 7.30 -4.16 1.28
CA ASP A 43 7.35 -5.42 2.03
C ASP A 43 8.77 -5.96 2.19
N LEU A 44 9.71 -5.50 1.33
CA LEU A 44 11.10 -5.95 1.32
C LEU A 44 11.99 -5.24 2.35
N GLY A 45 11.49 -4.15 2.95
CA GLY A 45 12.21 -3.40 3.96
C GLY A 45 12.10 -4.01 5.37
N PRO A 46 12.73 -3.38 6.37
CA PRO A 46 12.56 -3.80 7.77
C PRO A 46 11.09 -3.78 8.17
N ALA A 47 10.71 -4.70 9.06
CA ALA A 47 9.35 -4.86 9.59
C ALA A 47 9.21 -4.34 11.03
N PHE A 48 10.17 -3.54 11.52
CA PHE A 48 10.17 -2.95 12.85
C PHE A 48 10.81 -1.55 12.84
N ILE A 49 10.46 -0.74 13.83
CA ILE A 49 11.07 0.57 14.08
C ILE A 49 11.61 0.58 15.51
N ASP A 50 12.81 1.13 15.69
CA ASP A 50 13.30 1.47 17.02
C ASP A 50 12.69 2.80 17.49
N VAL A 51 11.84 2.73 18.52
CA VAL A 51 11.10 3.88 19.06
C VAL A 51 11.69 4.43 20.36
N HIS A 52 12.82 3.93 20.86
CA HIS A 52 13.35 4.36 22.16
C HIS A 52 13.67 5.87 22.23
N SER A 53 13.95 6.49 21.08
CA SER A 53 14.22 7.94 20.97
C SER A 53 12.95 8.78 20.78
N TYR A 54 11.78 8.17 20.63
CA TYR A 54 10.54 8.90 20.38
C TYR A 54 9.99 9.49 21.69
N PRO A 55 9.15 10.54 21.63
CA PRO A 55 8.40 11.00 22.79
C PRO A 55 7.55 9.87 23.40
N PRO A 56 7.36 9.84 24.75
CA PRO A 56 6.68 8.74 25.44
C PRO A 56 5.29 8.40 24.89
N GLU A 57 4.55 9.40 24.42
CA GLU A 57 3.23 9.22 23.83
C GLU A 57 3.27 8.36 22.55
N TYR A 58 4.32 8.46 21.74
CA TYR A 58 4.46 7.66 20.52
C TYR A 58 5.03 6.27 20.82
N GLN A 59 5.89 6.15 21.82
CA GLN A 59 6.34 4.86 22.33
C GLN A 59 5.16 4.01 22.81
N ALA A 60 4.19 4.63 23.52
CA ALA A 60 3.00 3.97 24.00
C ALA A 60 2.05 3.49 22.88
N ILE A 61 2.04 4.17 21.72
CA ILE A 61 1.19 3.80 20.57
C ILE A 61 1.82 2.65 19.77
N TYR A 62 3.15 2.56 19.71
CA TYR A 62 3.85 1.59 18.86
C TYR A 62 3.39 0.13 19.03
N PRO A 63 3.17 -0.43 20.23
CA PRO A 63 2.66 -1.78 20.39
C PRO A 63 1.29 -2.00 19.73
N THR A 64 0.39 -1.03 19.88
CA THR A 64 -0.94 -1.06 19.25
C THR A 64 -0.82 -0.99 17.74
N PHE A 65 0.01 -0.09 17.21
CA PHE A 65 0.31 -0.01 15.78
C PHE A 65 0.85 -1.34 15.25
N ALA A 66 1.90 -1.88 15.88
CA ALA A 66 2.53 -3.12 15.46
C ALA A 66 1.54 -4.28 15.47
N GLN A 67 0.80 -4.46 16.56
CA GLN A 67 -0.18 -5.54 16.71
C GLN A 67 -1.31 -5.47 15.69
N ARG A 68 -1.83 -4.27 15.37
CA ARG A 68 -3.01 -4.11 14.51
C ARG A 68 -2.63 -4.14 13.04
N CYS A 69 -1.57 -3.45 12.65
CA CYS A 69 -1.15 -3.33 11.26
C CYS A 69 -0.43 -4.58 10.73
N SER A 70 0.06 -5.48 11.60
CA SER A 70 0.67 -6.74 11.18
C SER A 70 -0.32 -7.91 11.02
N LYS A 71 -1.63 -7.70 11.23
CA LYS A 71 -2.63 -8.79 11.20
C LYS A 71 -2.88 -9.34 9.80
N CYS A 72 -2.86 -8.47 8.79
CA CYS A 72 -3.28 -8.83 7.43
C CYS A 72 -2.11 -8.88 6.44
N HIS A 73 -1.00 -8.22 6.75
CA HIS A 73 0.22 -8.21 5.95
C HIS A 73 1.40 -7.80 6.83
N THR A 74 2.62 -7.82 6.28
CA THR A 74 3.81 -7.38 7.02
C THR A 74 3.69 -5.93 7.51
N LEU A 75 4.27 -5.67 8.68
CA LEU A 75 4.36 -4.32 9.24
C LEU A 75 5.28 -3.41 8.41
N ALA A 76 6.09 -4.00 7.51
CA ALA A 76 6.92 -3.30 6.55
C ALA A 76 6.12 -2.35 5.63
N ARG A 77 4.86 -2.69 5.26
CA ARG A 77 4.02 -1.86 4.38
C ARG A 77 3.89 -0.40 4.81
N PRO A 78 3.43 -0.11 6.04
CA PRO A 78 3.35 1.27 6.51
C PRO A 78 4.74 1.88 6.77
N ILE A 79 5.67 1.16 7.38
CA ILE A 79 6.93 1.79 7.83
C ILE A 79 7.90 2.11 6.69
N ASN A 80 7.81 1.40 5.57
CA ASN A 80 8.61 1.66 4.36
C ASN A 80 7.85 2.50 3.31
N SER A 81 6.67 3.00 3.64
CA SER A 81 5.91 3.86 2.74
C SER A 81 6.52 5.25 2.62
N SER A 82 6.37 5.85 1.43
CA SER A 82 6.67 7.25 1.14
C SER A 82 5.52 8.21 1.48
N MET A 83 4.41 7.72 2.06
CA MET A 83 3.27 8.56 2.46
C MET A 83 3.67 9.57 3.54
N THR A 84 3.07 10.76 3.48
CA THR A 84 3.35 11.88 4.39
C THR A 84 2.06 12.55 4.87
N GLY A 85 2.11 13.14 6.07
CA GLY A 85 1.04 13.98 6.61
C GLY A 85 -0.35 13.33 6.52
N ASP A 86 -1.28 14.04 5.89
CA ASP A 86 -2.71 13.68 5.85
C ASP A 86 -3.00 12.43 5.01
N GLU A 87 -2.09 11.99 4.14
CA GLU A 87 -2.25 10.75 3.35
C GLU A 87 -2.44 9.53 4.26
N TRP A 88 -1.84 9.57 5.45
CA TRP A 88 -1.96 8.54 6.46
C TRP A 88 -3.38 8.36 6.97
N TRP A 89 -4.17 9.44 7.08
CA TRP A 89 -5.53 9.35 7.61
C TRP A 89 -6.42 8.50 6.68
N SER A 90 -6.39 8.80 5.38
CA SER A 90 -7.11 8.01 4.38
C SER A 90 -6.62 6.56 4.33
N TYR A 91 -5.32 6.34 4.47
CA TYR A 91 -4.74 4.99 4.49
C TYR A 91 -5.24 4.16 5.68
N VAL A 92 -5.13 4.70 6.91
CA VAL A 92 -5.51 3.99 8.14
C VAL A 92 -7.01 3.75 8.18
N THR A 93 -7.82 4.73 7.76
CA THR A 93 -9.29 4.57 7.66
C THR A 93 -9.68 3.47 6.67
N ARG A 94 -8.98 3.35 5.54
CA ARG A 94 -9.20 2.25 4.59
C ARG A 94 -8.85 0.89 5.18
N MET A 95 -7.82 0.81 6.03
CA MET A 95 -7.45 -0.44 6.72
C MET A 95 -8.40 -0.77 7.86
N SER A 96 -8.92 0.22 8.58
CA SER A 96 -9.90 0.00 9.64
C SER A 96 -11.20 -0.60 9.11
N GLY A 97 -11.63 -0.18 7.90
CA GLY A 97 -12.78 -0.74 7.21
C GLY A 97 -12.62 -2.18 6.71
N LYS A 98 -11.45 -2.82 6.84
CA LYS A 98 -11.25 -4.21 6.42
C LYS A 98 -11.85 -5.19 7.44
N PRO A 99 -12.56 -6.24 6.99
CA PRO A 99 -13.08 -7.28 7.88
C PRO A 99 -11.95 -7.87 8.73
N GLY A 100 -12.18 -7.99 10.04
CA GLY A 100 -11.19 -8.55 10.97
C GLY A 100 -9.99 -7.66 11.31
N SER A 101 -9.93 -6.41 10.82
CA SER A 101 -8.85 -5.46 11.17
C SER A 101 -8.74 -5.27 12.69
N GLY A 102 -9.89 -5.18 13.36
CA GLY A 102 -9.97 -4.86 14.79
C GLY A 102 -9.38 -3.49 15.12
N ILE A 103 -9.46 -2.53 14.20
CA ILE A 103 -9.05 -1.14 14.37
C ILE A 103 -10.33 -0.31 14.61
N SER A 104 -10.53 0.16 15.85
CA SER A 104 -11.63 1.09 16.16
C SER A 104 -11.31 2.50 15.64
N PRO A 105 -12.29 3.43 15.60
CA PRO A 105 -12.02 4.83 15.25
C PRO A 105 -10.95 5.49 16.12
N SER A 106 -10.95 5.24 17.44
CA SER A 106 -9.93 5.78 18.35
C SER A 106 -8.55 5.19 18.09
N THR A 107 -8.46 3.87 17.85
CA THR A 107 -7.21 3.21 17.49
C THR A 107 -6.70 3.68 16.13
N ALA A 108 -7.58 3.96 15.17
CA ALA A 108 -7.20 4.54 13.89
C ALA A 108 -6.55 5.92 14.06
N GLU A 109 -7.08 6.76 14.95
CA GLU A 109 -6.51 8.06 15.27
C GLU A 109 -5.14 7.96 15.94
N GLU A 110 -4.97 7.06 16.91
CA GLU A 110 -3.67 6.78 17.54
C GLU A 110 -2.63 6.33 16.49
N ILE A 111 -2.99 5.35 15.65
CA ILE A 111 -2.11 4.84 14.59
C ILE A 111 -1.77 5.94 13.58
N PHE A 112 -2.74 6.75 13.18
CA PHE A 112 -2.53 7.90 12.30
C PHE A 112 -1.51 8.88 12.90
N ARG A 113 -1.66 9.23 14.19
CA ARG A 113 -0.73 10.14 14.87
C ARG A 113 0.69 9.57 14.91
N PHE A 114 0.84 8.28 15.19
CA PHE A 114 2.14 7.61 15.18
C PHE A 114 2.78 7.63 13.80
N LEU A 115 2.07 7.20 12.74
CA LEU A 115 2.61 7.16 11.37
C LEU A 115 2.93 8.55 10.83
N SER A 116 2.13 9.54 11.19
CA SER A 116 2.39 10.94 10.84
C SER A 116 3.66 11.47 11.51
N TYR A 117 3.94 11.06 12.75
CA TYR A 117 5.16 11.44 13.46
C TYR A 117 6.39 10.69 12.91
N ASP A 118 6.31 9.37 12.79
CA ASP A 118 7.38 8.52 12.25
C ASP A 118 7.81 8.98 10.85
N SER A 119 6.86 9.20 9.93
CA SER A 119 7.18 9.62 8.56
C SER A 119 7.95 10.95 8.52
N GLN A 120 7.65 11.88 9.44
CA GLN A 120 8.42 13.12 9.58
C GLN A 120 9.82 12.89 10.15
N VAL A 121 9.97 12.01 11.15
CA VAL A 121 11.27 11.65 11.72
C VAL A 121 12.16 11.01 10.64
N ARG A 122 11.61 10.07 9.86
CA ARG A 122 12.31 9.44 8.75
C ARG A 122 12.69 10.45 7.67
N ALA A 123 11.77 11.31 7.25
CA ALA A 123 12.05 12.35 6.26
C ALA A 123 13.17 13.31 6.72
N ARG A 124 13.20 13.66 8.01
CA ARG A 124 14.32 14.45 8.58
C ARG A 124 15.63 13.66 8.56
N SER A 125 15.60 12.38 8.95
CA SER A 125 16.79 11.54 8.96
C SER A 125 17.39 11.33 7.56
N THR A 126 16.56 11.21 6.52
CA THR A 126 17.01 11.09 5.13
C THR A 126 17.62 12.39 4.62
N ASN A 127 17.07 13.53 5.02
CA ASN A 127 17.61 14.85 4.65
C ASN A 127 18.87 15.24 5.43
N ALA A 128 19.08 14.63 6.61
CA ALA A 128 20.26 14.85 7.45
C ALA A 128 21.48 14.01 7.04
N VAL A 129 21.34 13.09 6.07
CA VAL A 129 22.49 12.34 5.54
C VAL A 129 23.42 13.32 4.84
N ASP A 130 24.71 13.29 5.22
CA ASP A 130 25.75 14.14 4.64
C ASP A 130 25.68 14.10 3.09
N PRO A 131 25.50 15.25 2.41
CA PRO A 131 25.44 15.32 0.95
C PRO A 131 26.66 14.68 0.27
N THR A 132 27.81 14.65 0.95
CA THR A 132 29.04 14.01 0.44
C THR A 132 28.97 12.48 0.42
N LEU A 133 28.06 11.88 1.20
CA LEU A 133 27.79 10.43 1.21
C LEU A 133 26.70 10.03 0.21
N ALA A 134 25.91 10.97 -0.31
CA ALA A 134 24.85 10.70 -1.28
C ALA A 134 25.33 9.95 -2.54
N PRO A 135 26.51 10.24 -3.13
CA PRO A 135 27.05 9.46 -4.24
C PRO A 135 27.33 7.99 -3.87
N PHE A 136 27.79 7.73 -2.64
CA PHE A 136 28.10 6.38 -2.17
C PHE A 136 26.83 5.57 -1.85
N LEU A 137 25.79 6.21 -1.31
CA LEU A 137 24.46 5.62 -1.12
C LEU A 137 23.75 5.32 -2.44
N ALA A 138 23.91 6.17 -3.45
CA ALA A 138 23.40 5.91 -4.79
C ALA A 138 24.07 4.66 -5.39
N VAL A 139 25.40 4.57 -5.28
CA VAL A 139 26.19 3.40 -5.74
C VAL A 139 25.80 2.13 -4.97
N SER A 140 25.58 2.19 -3.66
CA SER A 140 25.18 1.00 -2.88
C SER A 140 23.78 0.50 -3.25
N LYS A 141 22.84 1.40 -3.57
CA LYS A 141 21.50 1.06 -4.07
C LYS A 141 21.53 0.44 -5.47
N GLU A 142 22.51 0.83 -6.29
CA GLU A 142 22.73 0.27 -7.63
C GLU A 142 23.45 -1.09 -7.58
N LEU A 143 24.39 -1.26 -6.64
CA LEU A 143 25.09 -2.52 -6.38
C LEU A 143 24.23 -3.56 -5.64
N SER A 144 23.26 -3.14 -4.82
CA SER A 144 22.30 -4.04 -4.17
C SER A 144 21.22 -4.59 -5.12
N GLY A 145 21.30 -4.25 -6.42
CA GLY A 145 20.63 -5.00 -7.48
C GLY A 145 19.11 -4.84 -7.58
N VAL A 146 18.48 -4.02 -6.72
CA VAL A 146 17.01 -3.86 -6.73
C VAL A 146 16.51 -3.19 -8.02
N ALA A 147 17.33 -2.32 -8.64
CA ALA A 147 16.98 -1.67 -9.92
C ALA A 147 17.21 -2.56 -11.16
N ARG A 148 18.05 -3.61 -11.07
CA ARG A 148 18.43 -4.42 -12.25
C ARG A 148 17.47 -5.57 -12.56
N ILE A 149 16.55 -5.90 -11.66
CA ILE A 149 15.54 -6.95 -11.90
C ILE A 149 14.34 -6.40 -12.69
N ALA A 150 14.04 -5.10 -12.61
CA ALA A 150 12.92 -4.49 -13.33
C ALA A 150 13.23 -4.20 -14.81
N ALA A 151 14.47 -3.89 -15.15
CA ALA A 151 14.89 -3.63 -16.53
C ALA A 151 15.68 -4.83 -17.06
N GLY A 152 14.96 -5.84 -17.53
CA GLY A 152 15.52 -6.99 -18.23
C GLY A 152 16.41 -6.54 -19.39
N THR A 153 17.72 -6.47 -19.16
CA THR A 153 18.70 -6.16 -20.17
C THR A 153 19.81 -7.19 -20.10
N LYS A 154 19.70 -8.17 -21.01
CA LYS A 154 20.82 -8.98 -21.45
C LYS A 154 21.77 -8.02 -22.14
N ASN A 155 22.91 -7.70 -21.54
CA ASN A 155 24.19 -7.31 -22.19
C ASN A 155 25.11 -6.66 -21.15
N VAL A 156 26.22 -7.34 -20.83
CA VAL A 156 27.35 -6.76 -20.10
C VAL A 156 28.39 -6.32 -21.14
N PRO A 157 28.74 -5.04 -21.27
CA PRO A 157 29.91 -4.66 -22.06
C PRO A 157 31.18 -4.97 -21.27
N THR A 158 32.02 -5.84 -21.84
CA THR A 158 33.39 -6.11 -21.39
C THR A 158 34.32 -5.08 -22.02
N GLU A 159 34.59 -3.97 -21.35
CA GLU A 159 35.71 -3.08 -21.70
C GLU A 159 36.51 -2.76 -20.41
N PRO A 160 37.85 -2.89 -20.42
CA PRO A 160 38.69 -2.57 -19.28
C PRO A 160 38.77 -1.04 -19.05
N PRO A 161 39.05 -0.57 -17.82
CA PRO A 161 38.95 0.84 -17.49
C PRO A 161 40.06 1.65 -18.19
N LEU A 162 39.65 2.51 -19.13
CA LEU A 162 40.53 3.54 -19.70
C LEU A 162 40.64 4.75 -18.76
N ARG A 163 41.88 5.24 -18.71
CA ARG A 163 42.44 6.28 -17.83
C ARG A 163 41.64 7.58 -17.80
N LEU A 164 41.66 8.23 -16.62
CA LEU A 164 41.28 9.63 -16.42
C LEU A 164 41.88 10.52 -17.51
N ARG A 165 41.01 11.20 -18.24
CA ARG A 165 41.34 12.34 -19.08
C ARG A 165 40.58 13.55 -18.54
N LEU A 166 41.29 14.39 -17.79
CA LEU A 166 40.79 15.66 -17.27
C LEU A 166 40.97 16.73 -18.36
N GLU A 167 39.93 16.97 -19.14
CA GLU A 167 39.82 18.16 -19.98
C GLU A 167 38.50 18.89 -19.68
N GLY A 168 38.59 20.19 -19.41
CA GLY A 168 37.53 21.12 -19.77
C GLY A 168 36.82 21.81 -18.61
N ASP A 169 37.43 22.89 -18.15
CA ASP A 169 36.86 24.00 -17.39
C ASP A 169 35.42 24.37 -17.80
N ARG A 170 34.46 24.18 -16.88
CA ARG A 170 33.16 24.88 -16.91
C ARG A 170 32.72 25.16 -15.48
N ARG A 171 33.10 26.34 -14.96
CA ARG A 171 32.56 26.87 -13.69
C ARG A 171 31.04 27.01 -13.82
N LEU A 172 30.29 26.11 -13.20
CA LEU A 172 28.85 26.27 -12.99
C LEU A 172 28.65 27.35 -11.92
N ASN A 173 27.83 28.35 -12.22
CA ASN A 173 27.56 29.49 -11.36
C ASN A 173 26.43 29.12 -10.38
N LEU A 174 26.65 29.34 -9.08
CA LEU A 174 25.74 28.92 -7.99
C LEU A 174 24.32 29.50 -8.07
N LYS A 175 24.12 30.52 -8.91
CA LYS A 175 22.85 31.24 -9.10
C LYS A 175 21.89 30.49 -10.02
N ASP A 176 22.39 29.58 -10.85
CA ASP A 176 21.58 28.85 -11.83
C ASP A 176 20.91 27.59 -11.23
N LEU A 177 21.15 27.31 -9.93
CA LEU A 177 20.59 26.17 -9.20
C LEU A 177 19.28 26.48 -8.45
N PHE A 178 18.80 27.72 -8.50
CA PHE A 178 17.57 28.13 -7.82
C PHE A 178 16.62 28.85 -8.77
N ARG A 179 15.94 28.07 -9.63
CA ARG A 179 14.69 28.48 -10.30
C ARG A 179 13.58 27.58 -9.79
N ASP A 180 12.57 28.19 -9.17
CA ASP A 180 11.42 27.55 -8.56
C ASP A 180 10.30 27.36 -9.60
N ASP A 181 10.29 26.21 -10.26
CA ASP A 181 9.18 25.83 -11.11
C ASP A 181 8.05 25.25 -10.24
N GLY A 182 7.15 26.08 -9.71
CA GLY A 182 6.01 25.49 -8.99
C GLY A 182 5.10 26.40 -8.19
N GLY A 183 4.59 27.48 -8.78
CA GLY A 183 3.39 28.13 -8.26
C GLY A 183 2.18 27.19 -8.35
N GLN A 184 1.72 26.65 -7.23
CA GLN A 184 0.35 26.17 -7.08
C GLN A 184 -0.28 26.66 -5.77
N LYS A 185 -1.42 27.35 -5.95
CA LYS A 185 -2.28 27.93 -4.92
C LYS A 185 -2.89 26.83 -4.04
N LEU A 186 -2.77 27.02 -2.73
CA LEU A 186 -3.54 26.29 -1.73
C LEU A 186 -5.03 26.67 -1.85
N SER A 187 -5.86 25.76 -2.36
CA SER A 187 -7.32 25.89 -2.30
C SER A 187 -7.88 25.27 -1.02
N ARG A 188 -8.30 26.18 -0.15
CA ARG A 188 -9.31 26.07 0.91
C ARG A 188 -10.33 24.93 0.71
N TRP A 189 -10.34 23.97 1.63
CA TRP A 189 -11.47 23.04 1.82
C TRP A 189 -12.11 23.27 3.19
N THR A 190 -13.26 23.93 3.15
CA THR A 190 -14.22 24.01 4.26
C THR A 190 -14.95 22.68 4.41
N ALA A 191 -15.07 22.21 5.64
CA ALA A 191 -15.82 21.03 6.03
C ALA A 191 -17.28 21.05 5.56
N ARG A 192 -17.77 19.90 5.08
CA ARG A 192 -19.20 19.58 5.08
C ARG A 192 -19.38 18.15 5.57
N ALA A 193 -19.90 18.03 6.79
CA ALA A 193 -20.39 16.78 7.36
C ALA A 193 -21.64 16.29 6.60
N PRO A 194 -21.85 14.98 6.43
CA PRO A 194 -23.12 14.47 5.95
C PRO A 194 -24.12 14.27 7.10
N ASN A 195 -25.37 14.66 6.82
CA ASN A 195 -26.57 14.24 7.51
C ASN A 195 -26.92 12.79 7.13
#